data_AF-A0A7J2ISX2-F1
#
_entry.id   AF-A0A7J2ISX2-F1
#
_cell.length_a   1.000
_cell.length_b   1.000
_cell.length_c   1.000
_cell.angle_alpha   90.00
_cell.angle_beta   90.00
_cell.angle_gamma   90.00
#
_symmetry.space_group_name_H-M   'P 1'
#
loop_
_entity.id
_entity.type
_entity.pdbx_description
1 polymer ?
#
loop_
_entity_poly.entity_id
_entity_poly.type
_entity_poly.pdbx_seq_one_letter_code
_entity_poly.pdbx_strand_id
1 'polypeptide(L)'
;MQLNMQGGDKMRKYGKYEIELVTKAPFRIGGVKPVPGTTDVDSPIVKSGNRVVVQGTSLKGALRAELERYMIDQFFDKANNQWKDEWMKPCIPADVRTISPDEKKLIDKGLYKYSCSYPNRDDYICPICYLLGARGLVGFVEVPFLNIEKGSAETLQFIREDRVVGTSAKGERGALGK
;
A
#
# COMPACT_ATOMS: atom_id res chain seq x y z
N MET A 1 -40.94 -4.64 -30.15
CA MET A 1 -39.94 -5.72 -30.04
C MET A 1 -39.19 -5.49 -28.73
N GLN A 2 -39.64 -6.17 -27.66
CA GLN A 2 -39.04 -6.07 -26.33
C GLN A 2 -37.79 -6.95 -26.28
N LEU A 3 -36.63 -6.37 -26.00
CA LEU A 3 -35.45 -7.13 -25.62
C LEU A 3 -35.39 -7.17 -24.10
N ASN A 4 -35.93 -8.24 -23.53
CA ASN A 4 -35.72 -8.61 -22.14
C ASN A 4 -34.25 -9.02 -21.96
N MET A 5 -33.42 -8.12 -21.42
CA MET A 5 -32.12 -8.51 -20.89
C MET A 5 -32.34 -9.19 -19.54
N GLN A 6 -32.39 -10.53 -19.56
CA GLN A 6 -32.24 -11.34 -18.37
C GLN A 6 -30.83 -11.13 -17.83
N GLY A 7 -30.71 -10.25 -16.83
CA GLY A 7 -29.51 -10.11 -16.01
C GLY A 7 -29.35 -11.35 -15.13
N GLY A 8 -28.79 -12.42 -15.70
CA GLY A 8 -28.36 -13.58 -14.94
C GLY A 8 -27.24 -13.17 -13.99
N ASP A 9 -27.55 -13.13 -12.70
CA ASP A 9 -26.61 -12.93 -11.61
C ASP A 9 -25.64 -14.12 -11.57
N LYS A 10 -24.56 -14.05 -12.35
CA LYS A 10 -23.48 -15.03 -12.29
C LYS A 10 -22.82 -14.87 -10.93
N MET A 11 -23.27 -15.68 -9.96
CA MET A 11 -22.70 -15.79 -8.63
C MET A 11 -21.17 -15.92 -8.73
N ARG A 12 -20.45 -14.87 -8.34
CA ARG A 12 -18.99 -14.83 -8.35
C ARG A 12 -18.50 -15.91 -7.37
N LYS A 13 -17.80 -16.92 -7.89
CA LYS A 13 -17.18 -17.94 -7.04
C LYS A 13 -15.90 -17.36 -6.45
N TYR A 14 -15.85 -17.20 -5.14
CA TYR A 14 -14.66 -16.78 -4.42
C TYR A 14 -13.88 -18.00 -3.96
N GLY A 15 -12.60 -18.08 -4.34
CA GLY A 15 -11.65 -19.01 -3.72
C GLY A 15 -11.13 -18.39 -2.43
N LYS A 16 -11.20 -19.11 -1.32
CA LYS A 16 -10.57 -18.70 -0.06
C LYS A 16 -9.21 -19.38 0.04
N TYR A 17 -8.18 -18.59 0.31
CA TYR A 17 -6.84 -19.07 0.57
C TYR A 17 -6.46 -18.68 1.98
N GLU A 18 -6.14 -19.68 2.79
CA GLU A 18 -5.57 -19.46 4.12
C GLU A 18 -4.06 -19.29 3.96
N ILE A 19 -3.54 -18.19 4.51
CA ILE A 19 -2.12 -17.86 4.47
C ILE A 19 -1.63 -17.63 5.89
N GLU A 20 -0.49 -18.24 6.23
CA GLU A 20 0.22 -17.97 7.47
C GLU A 20 1.46 -17.13 7.14
N LEU A 21 1.63 -16.01 7.84
CA LEU A 21 2.80 -15.15 7.70
C LEU A 21 3.66 -15.23 8.96
N VAL A 22 4.92 -15.61 8.78
CA VAL A 22 5.91 -15.67 9.86
C VAL A 22 6.88 -14.50 9.73
N THR A 23 6.97 -13.71 10.79
CA THR A 23 7.87 -12.56 10.85
C THR A 23 9.30 -13.04 11.11
N LYS A 24 10.23 -12.76 10.18
CA LYS A 24 11.66 -13.10 10.34
C LYS A 24 12.44 -12.10 11.20
N ALA A 25 11.89 -10.91 11.40
CA ALA A 25 12.46 -9.84 12.21
C ALA A 25 11.31 -9.03 12.84
N PRO A 26 11.58 -8.25 13.90
CA PRO A 26 10.61 -7.30 14.43
C PRO A 26 10.15 -6.35 13.32
N PHE A 27 8.84 -6.21 13.15
CA PHE A 27 8.25 -5.32 12.17
C PHE A 27 7.24 -4.39 12.84
N ARG A 28 7.02 -3.22 12.24
CA ARG A 28 6.12 -2.19 12.76
C ARG A 28 5.16 -1.74 11.67
N ILE A 29 3.88 -1.70 12.01
CA ILE A 29 2.85 -0.99 11.24
C ILE A 29 2.32 0.14 12.12
N GLY A 30 2.69 1.38 11.77
CA GLY A 30 2.29 2.55 12.54
C GLY A 30 0.79 2.84 12.41
N GLY A 31 0.15 3.17 13.53
CA GLY A 31 -1.16 3.81 13.56
C GLY A 31 -1.08 5.33 13.32
N VAL A 32 -2.23 5.95 13.12
CA VAL A 32 -2.37 7.43 13.11
C VAL A 32 -1.81 7.98 14.42
N LYS A 33 -1.22 9.18 14.38
CA LYS A 33 -0.55 9.86 15.52
C LYS A 33 -1.24 9.56 16.85
N PRO A 34 -0.47 9.34 17.94
CA PRO A 34 -1.04 9.13 19.27
C PRO A 34 -2.06 10.24 19.56
N VAL A 35 -3.29 9.86 19.89
CA VAL A 35 -4.27 10.83 20.38
C VAL A 35 -3.69 11.39 21.69
N PRO A 36 -3.56 12.72 21.84
CA PRO A 36 -2.95 13.31 23.02
C PRO A 36 -3.63 12.78 24.30
N GLY A 37 -2.85 12.15 25.19
CA GLY A 37 -3.34 11.65 26.48
C GLY A 37 -3.82 10.19 26.51
N THR A 38 -3.74 9.42 25.42
CA THR A 38 -4.23 8.02 25.41
C THR A 38 -3.16 6.95 25.15
N THR A 39 -1.94 7.33 24.78
CA THR A 39 -0.86 6.38 24.44
C THR A 39 0.47 6.90 24.95
N ASP A 40 1.09 6.16 25.89
CA ASP A 40 2.40 6.45 26.49
C ASP A 40 3.60 6.10 25.57
N VAL A 41 3.33 5.64 24.35
CA VAL A 41 4.36 5.20 23.39
C VAL A 41 4.28 6.03 22.11
N ASP A 42 5.38 6.68 21.77
CA ASP A 42 5.56 7.32 20.47
C ASP A 42 5.42 6.24 19.37
N SER A 43 4.48 6.43 18.45
CA SER A 43 4.16 5.51 17.35
C SER A 43 3.45 4.20 17.72
N PRO A 44 2.14 4.23 18.03
CA PRO A 44 1.39 3.04 18.38
C PRO A 44 1.30 2.02 17.24
N ILE A 45 1.31 0.73 17.57
CA ILE A 45 0.94 -0.35 16.67
C ILE A 45 -0.59 -0.43 16.59
N VAL A 46 -1.14 -0.72 15.41
CA VAL A 46 -2.59 -0.88 15.24
C VAL A 46 -3.10 -2.06 16.06
N LYS A 47 -4.10 -1.78 16.91
CA LYS A 47 -4.82 -2.79 17.70
C LYS A 47 -6.31 -2.78 17.34
N SER A 48 -6.94 -3.95 17.33
CA SER A 48 -8.39 -4.11 17.29
C SER A 48 -8.82 -4.81 18.59
N GLY A 49 -9.50 -4.08 19.47
CA GLY A 49 -9.66 -4.48 20.87
C GLY A 49 -8.29 -4.63 21.55
N ASN A 50 -8.04 -5.79 22.17
CA ASN A 50 -6.75 -6.08 22.84
C ASN A 50 -5.78 -6.89 21.96
N ARG A 51 -6.08 -7.08 20.67
CA ARG A 51 -5.26 -7.86 19.74
C ARG A 51 -4.49 -6.96 18.78
N VAL A 52 -3.23 -7.28 18.56
CA VAL A 52 -2.42 -6.66 17.50
C VAL A 52 -2.92 -7.21 16.16
N VAL A 53 -3.17 -6.31 15.21
CA VAL A 53 -3.68 -6.68 13.89
C VAL A 53 -2.86 -6.04 12.79
N VAL A 54 -2.67 -6.76 11.70
CA VAL A 54 -2.15 -6.20 10.45
C VAL A 54 -3.36 -5.78 9.62
N GLN A 55 -3.44 -4.49 9.28
CA GLN A 55 -4.52 -3.98 8.44
C GLN A 55 -4.41 -4.57 7.04
N GLY A 56 -5.52 -5.10 6.52
CA GLY A 56 -5.57 -5.64 5.16
C GLY A 56 -5.17 -4.60 4.11
N THR A 57 -5.46 -3.31 4.36
CA THR A 57 -5.04 -2.18 3.53
C THR A 57 -3.52 -2.02 3.47
N SER A 58 -2.81 -2.21 4.59
CA SER A 58 -1.34 -2.16 4.62
C SER A 58 -0.71 -3.32 3.86
N LEU A 59 -1.20 -4.54 4.06
CA LEU A 59 -0.70 -5.71 3.35
C LEU A 59 -0.96 -5.60 1.84
N LYS A 60 -2.17 -5.17 1.47
CA LYS A 60 -2.55 -4.92 0.08
C LYS A 60 -1.71 -3.82 -0.56
N GLY A 61 -1.39 -2.75 0.20
CA GLY A 61 -0.49 -1.68 -0.25
C GLY A 61 0.94 -2.16 -0.45
N ALA A 62 1.46 -3.00 0.45
CA ALA A 62 2.79 -3.61 0.31
C ALA A 62 2.84 -4.54 -0.91
N LEU A 63 1.84 -5.42 -1.07
CA LEU A 63 1.72 -6.28 -2.25
C LEU A 63 1.66 -5.45 -3.53
N ARG A 64 0.87 -4.38 -3.54
CA ARG A 64 0.80 -3.44 -4.66
C ARG A 64 2.18 -2.90 -5.01
N ALA A 65 2.93 -2.40 -4.04
CA ALA A 65 4.26 -1.85 -4.28
C ALA A 65 5.24 -2.88 -4.84
N GLU A 66 5.22 -4.13 -4.34
CA GLU A 66 6.07 -5.19 -4.89
C GLU A 66 5.69 -5.56 -6.33
N LEU A 67 4.39 -5.65 -6.63
CA LEU A 67 3.93 -5.92 -7.99
C LEU A 67 4.29 -4.77 -8.94
N GLU A 68 4.15 -3.51 -8.52
CA GLU A 68 4.54 -2.34 -9.32
C GLU A 68 6.04 -2.32 -9.62
N ARG A 69 6.90 -2.65 -8.64
CA ARG A 69 8.34 -2.82 -8.85
C ARG A 69 8.65 -3.93 -9.84
N TYR A 70 7.99 -5.08 -9.69
CA TYR A 70 8.15 -6.19 -10.64
C TYR A 70 7.78 -5.76 -12.06
N MET A 71 6.68 -5.01 -12.24
CA MET A 71 6.28 -4.52 -13.55
C MET A 71 7.34 -3.60 -14.16
N ILE A 72 7.88 -2.67 -13.37
CA ILE A 72 8.94 -1.76 -13.82
C ILE A 72 10.20 -2.56 -14.17
N ASP A 73 10.64 -3.49 -13.33
CA ASP A 73 11.90 -4.20 -13.58
C ASP A 73 11.85 -5.13 -14.80
N GLN A 74 10.69 -5.69 -15.14
CA GLN A 74 10.55 -6.64 -16.25
C GLN A 74 10.13 -5.98 -17.57
N PHE A 75 9.25 -4.97 -17.51
CA PHE A 75 8.57 -4.43 -18.69
C PHE A 75 8.99 -2.99 -19.04
N PHE A 76 9.69 -2.28 -18.16
CA PHE A 76 10.25 -0.97 -18.49
C PHE A 76 11.65 -1.12 -19.09
N ASP A 77 11.82 -0.62 -20.31
CA ASP A 77 13.14 -0.50 -20.94
C ASP A 77 13.87 0.70 -20.35
N LYS A 78 14.82 0.41 -19.44
CA LYS A 78 15.63 1.42 -18.76
C LYS A 78 16.62 2.13 -19.70
N ALA A 79 17.01 1.52 -20.83
CA ALA A 79 17.94 2.12 -21.76
C ALA A 79 17.26 3.18 -22.63
N ASN A 80 16.03 2.90 -23.08
CA ASN A 80 15.24 3.81 -23.91
C ASN A 80 14.22 4.65 -23.13
N ASN A 81 14.12 4.42 -21.80
CA ASN A 81 13.18 5.08 -20.91
C ASN A 81 11.71 4.96 -21.37
N GLN A 82 11.33 3.77 -21.83
CA GLN A 82 10.02 3.49 -22.43
C GLN A 82 9.44 2.17 -21.93
N TRP A 83 8.11 2.05 -21.93
CA TRP A 83 7.45 0.78 -21.65
C TRP A 83 7.44 -0.07 -22.93
N LYS A 84 7.81 -1.36 -22.81
CA LYS A 84 7.65 -2.32 -23.93
C LYS A 84 6.19 -2.37 -24.39
N ASP A 85 5.30 -2.33 -23.41
CA ASP A 85 3.85 -2.35 -23.56
C ASP A 85 3.27 -1.27 -22.64
N GLU A 86 2.71 -0.19 -23.21
CA GLU A 86 2.16 0.91 -22.41
C GLU A 86 1.08 0.45 -21.42
N TRP A 87 0.31 -0.58 -21.76
CA TRP A 87 -0.75 -1.11 -20.89
C TRP A 87 -0.22 -1.79 -19.61
N MET A 88 1.08 -2.13 -19.54
CA MET A 88 1.73 -2.67 -18.34
C MET A 88 2.10 -1.60 -17.32
N LYS A 89 2.07 -0.32 -17.71
CA LYS A 89 2.48 0.80 -16.87
C LYS A 89 1.57 0.93 -15.64
N PRO A 90 2.14 0.89 -14.42
CA PRO A 90 1.36 1.05 -13.20
C PRO A 90 0.87 2.49 -13.04
N CYS A 91 -0.09 2.68 -12.13
CA CYS A 91 -0.60 4.01 -11.81
C CYS A 91 -0.36 4.38 -10.35
N ILE A 92 -0.15 5.67 -10.10
CA ILE A 92 -0.20 6.20 -8.74
C ILE A 92 -1.67 6.20 -8.27
N PRO A 93 -2.02 5.56 -7.13
CA PRO A 93 -3.40 5.51 -6.65
C PRO A 93 -3.94 6.86 -6.17
N ALA A 94 -3.07 7.82 -5.83
CA ALA A 94 -3.45 9.15 -5.39
C ALA A 94 -4.19 9.93 -6.49
N ASP A 95 -5.17 10.73 -6.08
CA ASP A 95 -5.87 11.65 -6.99
C ASP A 95 -4.89 12.70 -7.53
N VAL A 96 -5.12 13.17 -8.76
CA VAL A 96 -4.30 14.21 -9.42
C VAL A 96 -4.17 15.46 -8.54
N ARG A 97 -5.17 15.76 -7.72
CA ARG A 97 -5.19 16.91 -6.81
C ARG A 97 -4.37 16.71 -5.53
N THR A 98 -4.11 15.47 -5.14
CA THR A 98 -3.47 15.10 -3.86
C THR A 98 -2.13 14.41 -4.04
N ILE A 99 -1.64 14.27 -5.27
CA ILE A 99 -0.37 13.63 -5.56
C ILE A 99 0.79 14.38 -4.90
N SER A 100 1.67 13.64 -4.24
CA SER A 100 2.85 14.24 -3.62
C SER A 100 3.89 14.68 -4.66
N PRO A 101 4.81 15.62 -4.32
CA PRO A 101 5.89 16.00 -5.22
C PRO A 101 6.78 14.83 -5.65
N ASP A 102 6.99 13.84 -4.76
CA ASP A 102 7.82 12.68 -5.05
C ASP A 102 7.12 11.68 -5.98
N GLU A 103 5.81 11.45 -5.79
CA GLU A 103 5.01 10.65 -6.73
C GLU A 103 4.91 11.33 -8.10
N LYS A 104 4.82 12.66 -8.14
CA LYS A 104 4.81 13.41 -9.40
C LYS A 104 6.11 13.18 -10.20
N LYS A 105 7.27 13.16 -9.55
CA LYS A 105 8.55 12.83 -10.20
C LYS A 105 8.54 11.44 -10.85
N LEU A 106 7.81 10.48 -10.28
CA LEU A 106 7.69 9.14 -10.85
C LEU A 106 6.86 9.13 -12.14
N ILE A 107 5.82 9.97 -12.20
CA ILE A 107 5.04 10.19 -13.42
C ILE A 107 5.87 10.93 -14.48
N ASP A 108 6.57 11.99 -14.08
CA ASP A 108 7.41 12.79 -14.98
C ASP A 108 8.56 11.95 -15.59
N LYS A 109 9.08 10.97 -14.84
CA LYS A 109 10.06 9.98 -15.34
C LYS A 109 9.46 8.94 -16.29
N GLY A 110 8.14 8.91 -16.47
CA GLY A 110 7.44 7.94 -17.30
C GLY A 110 7.27 6.56 -16.67
N LEU A 111 7.62 6.38 -15.38
CA LEU A 111 7.52 5.11 -14.67
C LEU A 111 6.08 4.79 -14.25
N TYR A 112 5.28 5.80 -13.99
CA TYR A 112 3.88 5.65 -13.60
C TYR A 112 2.99 6.55 -14.43
N LYS A 113 1.70 6.22 -14.48
CA LYS A 113 0.65 7.13 -14.94
C LYS A 113 -0.22 7.63 -13.78
N TYR A 114 -1.11 8.57 -14.07
CA TYR A 114 -2.14 9.01 -13.13
C TYR A 114 -3.13 7.89 -12.79
N SER A 115 -3.85 8.07 -11.68
CA SER A 115 -4.74 7.07 -11.10
C SER A 115 -5.74 6.49 -12.12
N CYS A 116 -5.81 5.15 -12.17
CA CYS A 116 -6.86 4.46 -12.92
C CYS A 116 -8.25 4.80 -12.34
N SER A 117 -9.22 5.04 -13.22
CA SER A 117 -10.61 5.30 -12.84
C SER A 117 -11.54 4.44 -13.69
N TYR A 118 -12.61 3.94 -13.07
CA TYR A 118 -13.66 3.21 -13.77
C TYR A 118 -15.04 3.77 -13.41
N PRO A 119 -15.95 3.96 -14.40
CA PRO A 119 -15.72 3.80 -15.83
C PRO A 119 -14.93 4.98 -16.42
N ASN A 120 -13.93 4.69 -17.24
CA ASN A 120 -13.26 5.66 -18.11
C ASN A 120 -13.00 4.97 -19.45
N ARG A 121 -13.45 5.57 -20.56
CA ARG A 121 -13.31 4.99 -21.91
C ARG A 121 -12.05 5.44 -22.62
N ASP A 122 -11.44 6.52 -22.17
CA ASP A 122 -10.31 7.17 -22.81
C ASP A 122 -8.97 6.69 -22.25
N ASP A 123 -8.98 5.86 -21.20
CA ASP A 123 -7.79 5.30 -20.56
C ASP A 123 -8.00 3.80 -20.25
N TYR A 124 -6.90 3.04 -20.23
CA TYR A 124 -6.91 1.63 -19.85
C TYR A 124 -6.78 1.47 -18.33
N ILE A 125 -7.22 0.33 -17.79
CA ILE A 125 -6.93 -0.04 -16.40
C ILE A 125 -5.62 -0.83 -16.36
N CYS A 126 -4.64 -0.39 -15.57
CA CYS A 126 -3.38 -1.13 -15.45
C CYS A 126 -3.58 -2.50 -14.76
N PRO A 127 -2.73 -3.52 -15.04
CA PRO A 127 -2.87 -4.87 -14.49
C PRO A 127 -2.98 -4.90 -12.96
N ILE A 128 -2.26 -4.01 -12.27
CA ILE A 128 -2.26 -3.91 -10.82
C ILE A 128 -3.62 -3.44 -10.30
N CYS A 129 -4.20 -2.41 -10.92
CA CYS A 129 -5.53 -1.92 -10.57
C CYS A 129 -6.64 -2.88 -11.01
N TYR A 130 -6.43 -3.65 -12.06
CA TYR A 130 -7.34 -4.73 -12.43
C TYR A 130 -7.37 -5.81 -11.34
N LEU A 131 -6.20 -6.23 -10.83
CA LEU A 131 -6.08 -7.25 -9.79
C LEU A 131 -6.55 -6.78 -8.41
N LEU A 132 -6.04 -5.64 -7.95
CA LEU A 132 -6.23 -5.13 -6.60
C LEU A 132 -7.37 -4.11 -6.49
N GLY A 133 -7.90 -3.62 -7.61
CA GLY A 133 -8.92 -2.59 -7.65
C GLY A 133 -8.36 -1.18 -7.79
N ALA A 134 -9.27 -0.26 -8.11
CA ALA A 134 -9.02 1.16 -8.31
C ALA A 134 -10.25 1.97 -7.89
N ARG A 135 -10.21 3.28 -8.10
CA ARG A 135 -11.37 4.14 -7.84
C ARG A 135 -12.51 3.75 -8.80
N GLY A 136 -13.62 3.28 -8.23
CA GLY A 136 -14.77 2.80 -9.00
C GLY A 136 -14.61 1.40 -9.59
N LEU A 137 -13.50 0.70 -9.31
CA LEU A 137 -13.24 -0.67 -9.74
C LEU A 137 -12.96 -1.58 -8.55
N VAL A 138 -13.83 -2.56 -8.33
CA VAL A 138 -13.61 -3.60 -7.32
C VAL A 138 -12.58 -4.60 -7.85
N GLY A 139 -11.49 -4.81 -7.10
CA GLY A 139 -10.46 -5.78 -7.44
C GLY A 139 -10.89 -7.23 -7.21
N PHE A 140 -10.13 -8.17 -7.76
CA PHE A 140 -10.34 -9.62 -7.57
C PHE A 140 -9.81 -10.12 -6.23
N VAL A 141 -8.84 -9.42 -5.63
CA VAL A 141 -8.21 -9.81 -4.36
C VAL A 141 -8.75 -8.94 -3.22
N GLU A 142 -9.40 -9.63 -2.28
CA GLU A 142 -9.77 -9.08 -0.98
C GLU A 142 -8.78 -9.58 0.08
N VAL A 143 -8.26 -8.63 0.88
CA VAL A 143 -7.31 -8.93 1.94
C VAL A 143 -7.96 -8.52 3.27
N PRO A 144 -8.38 -9.49 4.11
CA PRO A 144 -8.94 -9.18 5.42
C PRO A 144 -7.83 -8.74 6.40
N PHE A 145 -8.23 -8.35 7.61
CA PHE A 145 -7.28 -8.16 8.71
C PHE A 145 -6.59 -9.49 9.04
N LEU A 146 -5.27 -9.46 9.19
CA LEU A 146 -4.55 -10.60 9.73
C LEU A 146 -4.44 -10.46 11.24
N ASN A 147 -4.91 -11.48 11.95
CA ASN A 147 -4.77 -11.59 13.38
C ASN A 147 -3.42 -12.20 13.74
N ILE A 148 -2.76 -11.67 14.76
CA ILE A 148 -1.57 -12.30 15.32
C ILE A 148 -2.04 -13.41 16.28
N GLU A 149 -1.79 -14.67 15.91
CA GLU A 149 -2.09 -15.83 16.77
C GLU A 149 -0.96 -16.13 17.76
N LYS A 150 0.30 -15.87 17.38
CA LYS A 150 1.49 -16.14 18.18
C LYS A 150 2.43 -14.93 18.17
N GLY A 151 2.92 -14.54 19.34
CA GLY A 151 3.83 -13.41 19.54
C GLY A 151 3.23 -12.28 20.39
N SER A 152 4.09 -11.36 20.82
CA SER A 152 3.75 -10.19 21.64
C SER A 152 4.21 -8.90 20.94
N ALA A 153 3.53 -7.79 21.24
CA ALA A 153 4.07 -6.47 20.93
C ALA A 153 5.04 -6.07 22.03
N GLU A 154 6.28 -5.76 21.66
CA GLU A 154 7.32 -5.28 22.57
C GLU A 154 7.69 -3.84 22.24
N THR A 155 8.00 -3.06 23.28
CA THR A 155 8.50 -1.69 23.12
C THR A 155 9.99 -1.73 22.84
N LEU A 156 10.39 -1.35 21.63
CA LEU A 156 11.80 -1.22 21.26
C LEU A 156 12.27 0.20 21.51
N GLN A 157 13.41 0.35 22.18
CA GLN A 157 14.08 1.63 22.38
C GLN A 157 15.04 1.90 21.22
N PHE A 158 14.96 3.09 20.64
CA PHE A 158 15.88 3.54 19.60
C PHE A 158 16.79 4.64 20.18
N ILE A 159 18.09 4.41 20.18
CA ILE A 159 19.08 5.44 20.47
C ILE A 159 19.61 5.94 19.13
N ARG A 160 19.60 7.27 18.95
CA ARG A 160 20.21 7.92 17.80
C ARG A 160 21.51 8.54 18.28
N GLU A 161 22.62 8.28 17.58
CA GLU A 161 23.92 8.86 17.92
C GLU A 161 24.19 10.09 17.05
N ASP A 162 24.67 11.16 17.66
CA ASP A 162 25.20 12.31 16.96
C ASP A 162 26.64 11.99 16.52
N ARG A 163 26.86 11.95 15.20
CA ARG A 163 28.17 11.62 14.63
C ARG A 163 29.22 12.73 14.80
N VAL A 164 28.81 13.96 15.10
CA VAL A 164 29.71 15.09 15.35
C VAL A 164 30.22 15.06 16.79
N VAL A 165 29.33 14.74 17.74
CA VAL A 165 29.65 14.78 19.18
C VAL A 165 30.01 13.39 19.74
N GLY A 166 29.69 12.30 19.03
CA GLY A 166 29.95 10.93 19.49
C GLY A 166 29.11 10.53 20.71
N THR A 167 28.00 11.24 20.95
CA THR A 167 27.11 11.01 22.09
C THR A 167 25.69 10.69 21.60
N SER A 168 24.89 10.09 22.47
CA SER A 168 23.46 9.92 22.18
C SER A 168 22.84 11.30 21.92
N ALA A 169 22.24 11.46 20.75
CA ALA A 169 21.53 12.65 20.38
C ALA A 169 20.42 12.89 21.41
N LYS A 170 20.45 14.05 22.09
CA LYS A 170 19.33 14.49 22.92
C LYS A 170 18.14 14.73 21.99
N GLY A 171 17.22 13.79 21.94
CA GLY A 171 15.96 13.95 21.21
C GLY A 171 14.95 14.71 22.06
N GLU A 172 14.50 15.87 21.57
CA GLU A 172 13.06 16.11 21.60
C GLU A 172 12.37 14.97 20.83
N ARG A 173 11.20 14.59 21.35
CA ARG A 173 10.34 13.47 20.98
C ARG A 173 10.37 13.09 19.50
N GLY A 174 10.28 11.78 19.25
CA GLY A 174 10.45 11.19 17.94
C GLY A 174 9.63 11.87 16.84
N ALA A 175 10.30 12.12 15.71
CA ALA A 175 9.68 12.35 14.41
C ALA A 175 8.57 13.41 14.34
N LEU A 176 8.91 14.67 14.64
CA LEU A 176 8.26 15.82 14.00
C LEU A 176 9.36 16.65 13.33
N GLY A 177 9.59 16.35 12.05
CA GLY A 177 10.28 17.29 11.17
C GLY A 177 9.49 18.59 11.10
N LYS A 178 10.21 19.70 11.17
CA LYS A 178 9.72 21.04 10.82
C LYS A 178 9.14 21.07 9.41
#